data_AF-A0A8K2A810-F1
#
_entry.id   AF-A0A8K2A810-F1
#
_cell.length_a   1.000
_cell.length_b   1.000
_cell.length_c   1.000
_cell.angle_alpha   90.00
_cell.angle_beta   90.00
_cell.angle_gamma   90.00
#
_symmetry.space_group_name_H-M   'P 1'
#
loop_
_entity.id
_entity.type
_entity.pdbx_description
1 polymer ?
#
loop_
_entity_poly.entity_id
_entity_poly.type
_entity_poly.pdbx_seq_one_letter_code
_entity_poly.pdbx_strand_id
1 'polypeptide(L)'
;MSRHERMAELARKARQNAGCDSQRSFAEYLSDQHQLEISYATIQSIESGKITRINPDYWTVLAPMAGYRYEEAIAYIEGKTQEPLSIDRAMRMIDEVPISYLPVLTQRIGKRWAQSINSDSPASTPSA
;
A
#
# COMPACT_ATOMS: atom_id res chain seq x y z
N MET A 1 -3.54 -9.18 -13.20
CA MET A 1 -4.58 -8.23 -12.74
C MET A 1 -4.61 -7.01 -13.64
N SER A 2 -5.78 -6.69 -14.17
CA SER A 2 -6.08 -5.47 -14.91
C SER A 2 -6.10 -4.25 -13.97
N ARG A 3 -6.00 -3.04 -14.54
CA ARG A 3 -6.06 -1.78 -13.79
C ARG A 3 -7.30 -1.68 -12.89
N HIS A 4 -8.47 -2.08 -13.39
CA HIS A 4 -9.73 -2.01 -12.64
C HIS A 4 -9.77 -3.03 -11.49
N GLU A 5 -9.17 -4.21 -11.67
CA GLU A 5 -9.06 -5.20 -10.59
C GLU A 5 -8.15 -4.70 -9.46
N ARG A 6 -7.06 -4.00 -9.79
CA ARG A 6 -6.17 -3.39 -8.80
C ARG A 6 -6.83 -2.25 -8.03
N MET A 7 -7.58 -1.40 -8.71
CA MET A 7 -8.42 -0.36 -8.07
C MET A 7 -9.44 -0.98 -7.12
N ALA A 8 -10.13 -2.03 -7.57
CA ALA A 8 -11.12 -2.76 -6.79
C ALA A 8 -10.52 -3.43 -5.55
N GLU A 9 -9.32 -3.99 -5.66
CA GLU A 9 -8.59 -4.56 -4.54
C GLU A 9 -8.21 -3.49 -3.51
N LEU A 10 -7.66 -2.36 -3.97
CA LEU A 10 -7.24 -1.28 -3.07
C LEU A 10 -8.42 -0.73 -2.26
N ALA A 11 -9.55 -0.47 -2.93
CA ALA A 11 -10.76 0.01 -2.26
C ALA A 11 -11.28 -0.99 -1.21
N ARG A 12 -11.26 -2.29 -1.52
CA ARG A 12 -11.66 -3.35 -0.57
C ARG A 12 -10.74 -3.41 0.64
N LYS A 13 -9.42 -3.28 0.43
CA LYS A 13 -8.44 -3.23 1.54
C LYS A 13 -8.65 -2.01 2.42
N ALA A 14 -8.80 -0.84 1.82
CA ALA A 14 -9.08 0.39 2.56
C ALA A 14 -10.32 0.23 3.46
N ARG A 15 -11.38 -0.38 2.93
CA ARG A 15 -12.60 -0.66 3.69
C ARG A 15 -12.37 -1.64 4.84
N GLN A 16 -11.69 -2.76 4.57
CA GLN A 16 -11.40 -3.78 5.58
C GLN A 16 -10.52 -3.23 6.71
N ASN A 17 -9.50 -2.44 6.37
CA ASN A 17 -8.61 -1.82 7.34
C ASN A 17 -9.31 -0.73 8.16
N ALA A 18 -10.33 -0.07 7.60
CA ALA A 18 -11.20 0.84 8.33
C ALA A 18 -12.21 0.11 9.25
N GLY A 19 -12.20 -1.22 9.29
CA GLY A 19 -13.14 -2.02 10.08
C GLY A 19 -14.57 -1.99 9.56
N CYS A 20 -14.79 -1.55 8.31
CA CYS A 20 -16.11 -1.41 7.73
C CYS A 20 -16.54 -2.72 7.05
N ASP A 21 -17.66 -3.27 7.50
CA ASP A 21 -18.26 -4.52 7.02
C ASP A 21 -19.00 -4.39 5.67
N SER A 22 -19.46 -3.19 5.32
CA SER A 22 -20.25 -2.93 4.11
C SER A 22 -19.80 -1.67 3.37
N GLN A 23 -20.16 -1.55 2.08
CA GLN A 23 -19.88 -0.34 1.30
C GLN A 23 -20.66 0.87 1.80
N ARG A 24 -21.80 0.66 2.48
CA ARG A 24 -22.59 1.75 3.07
C ARG A 24 -21.88 2.32 4.29
N SER A 25 -21.50 1.45 5.24
CA SER A 25 -20.75 1.88 6.44
C SER A 25 -19.42 2.53 6.06
N PHE A 26 -18.78 2.07 4.99
CA PHE A 26 -17.58 2.70 4.47
C PHE A 26 -17.82 4.09 3.84
N ALA A 27 -18.90 4.29 3.10
CA ALA A 27 -19.27 5.59 2.56
C ALA A 27 -19.55 6.61 3.67
N GLU A 28 -20.27 6.18 4.71
CA GLU A 28 -20.53 6.99 5.91
C GLU A 28 -19.20 7.34 6.61
N TYR A 29 -18.31 6.36 6.81
CA TYR A 29 -16.99 6.57 7.39
C TYR A 29 -16.16 7.61 6.60
N LEU A 30 -16.13 7.51 5.27
CA LEU A 30 -15.38 8.43 4.41
C LEU A 30 -15.95 9.85 4.46
N SER A 31 -17.27 9.98 4.53
CA SER A 31 -17.95 11.26 4.69
C SER A 31 -17.60 11.89 6.04
N ASP A 32 -17.72 11.14 7.13
CA ASP A 32 -17.57 11.66 8.49
C ASP A 32 -16.12 11.97 8.88
N GLN A 33 -15.18 11.07 8.54
CA GLN A 33 -13.78 11.18 8.98
C GLN A 33 -12.89 11.92 7.98
N HIS A 34 -13.26 11.93 6.70
CA HIS A 34 -12.40 12.45 5.63
C HIS A 34 -13.08 13.52 4.77
N GLN A 35 -14.31 13.95 5.11
CA GLN A 35 -15.10 14.94 4.35
C GLN A 35 -15.23 14.58 2.87
N LEU A 36 -15.27 13.28 2.60
CA LEU A 36 -15.19 12.72 1.26
C LEU A 36 -16.58 12.18 0.88
N GLU A 37 -17.38 13.02 0.22
CA GLU A 37 -18.74 12.66 -0.18
C GLU A 37 -18.74 11.69 -1.36
N ILE A 38 -18.63 10.39 -1.05
CA ILE A 38 -18.79 9.31 -2.00
C ILE A 38 -20.03 8.49 -1.68
N SER A 39 -20.86 8.22 -2.69
CA SER A 39 -22.02 7.35 -2.51
C SER A 39 -21.60 5.89 -2.35
N TYR A 40 -22.36 5.10 -1.59
CA TYR A 40 -22.13 3.65 -1.49
C TYR A 40 -22.19 2.95 -2.86
N ALA A 41 -23.01 3.44 -3.79
CA ALA A 41 -23.12 2.89 -5.15
C ALA A 41 -21.82 3.12 -5.94
N THR A 42 -21.16 4.25 -5.71
CA THR A 42 -19.83 4.53 -6.25
C THR A 42 -18.81 3.55 -5.67
N ILE A 43 -18.76 3.36 -4.36
CA ILE A 43 -17.86 2.37 -3.71
C ILE A 43 -18.11 0.97 -4.27
N GLN A 44 -19.36 0.54 -4.37
CA GLN A 44 -19.73 -0.75 -4.94
C GLN A 44 -19.24 -0.90 -6.39
N SER A 45 -19.35 0.17 -7.19
CA SER A 45 -18.87 0.18 -8.58
C SER A 45 -17.35 0.11 -8.67
N ILE A 46 -16.64 0.72 -7.70
CA ILE A 46 -15.18 0.64 -7.58
C ILE A 46 -14.75 -0.78 -7.19
N GLU A 47 -15.32 -1.33 -6.12
CA GLU A 47 -14.98 -2.67 -5.59
C GLU A 47 -15.34 -3.81 -6.55
N SER A 48 -16.29 -3.58 -7.46
CA SER A 48 -16.64 -4.53 -8.52
C SER A 48 -15.83 -4.34 -9.81
N GLY A 49 -14.91 -3.36 -9.85
CA GLY A 49 -14.09 -3.07 -11.03
C GLY A 49 -14.88 -2.50 -12.21
N LYS A 50 -16.11 -2.02 -11.99
CA LYS A 50 -16.99 -1.47 -13.03
C LYS A 50 -16.67 0.00 -13.35
N ILE A 51 -15.98 0.70 -12.46
CA ILE A 51 -15.58 2.09 -12.66
C ILE A 51 -14.19 2.17 -13.33
N THR A 52 -14.09 3.01 -14.36
CA THR A 52 -12.86 3.22 -15.12
C THR A 52 -12.12 4.49 -14.69
N ARG A 53 -12.83 5.44 -14.07
CA ARG A 53 -12.28 6.71 -13.57
C ARG A 53 -12.93 7.11 -12.25
N ILE A 54 -12.08 7.51 -11.31
CA ILE A 54 -12.43 8.11 -10.02
C ILE A 54 -11.59 9.38 -9.94
N ASN A 55 -12.10 10.42 -9.28
CA ASN A 55 -11.29 11.61 -9.01
C ASN A 55 -9.99 11.18 -8.27
N PRO A 56 -8.80 11.63 -8.73
CA PRO A 56 -7.54 11.38 -8.04
C PRO A 56 -7.56 11.67 -6.53
N ASP A 57 -8.34 12.66 -6.07
CA ASP A 57 -8.46 13.03 -4.65
C ASP A 57 -9.00 11.88 -3.78
N TYR A 58 -9.74 10.93 -4.37
CA TYR A 58 -10.19 9.75 -3.62
C TYR A 58 -9.02 8.84 -3.26
N TRP A 59 -8.01 8.76 -4.14
CA TRP A 59 -6.86 7.89 -3.91
C TRP A 59 -5.91 8.44 -2.87
N THR A 60 -5.91 9.75 -2.61
CA THR A 60 -5.11 10.35 -1.52
C THR A 60 -5.59 9.90 -0.15
N VAL A 61 -6.87 9.52 -0.03
CA VAL A 61 -7.47 8.95 1.19
C VAL A 61 -7.44 7.43 1.17
N LEU A 62 -7.86 6.79 0.08
CA LEU A 62 -7.97 5.32 0.03
C LEU A 62 -6.61 4.61 0.06
N ALA A 63 -5.57 5.18 -0.57
CA ALA A 63 -4.23 4.59 -0.58
C ALA A 63 -3.66 4.38 0.83
N PRO A 64 -3.57 5.40 1.70
CA PRO A 64 -3.06 5.22 3.05
C PRO A 64 -3.92 4.28 3.89
N MET A 65 -5.25 4.30 3.71
CA MET A 65 -6.14 3.35 4.39
C MET A 65 -5.89 1.90 3.97
N ALA A 66 -5.54 1.66 2.70
CA ALA A 66 -5.13 0.35 2.21
C ALA A 66 -3.68 -0.03 2.60
N GLY A 67 -2.97 0.84 3.33
CA GLY A 67 -1.59 0.60 3.77
C GLY A 67 -0.53 0.97 2.72
N TYR A 68 -0.86 1.84 1.76
CA TYR A 68 0.06 2.28 0.71
C TYR A 68 0.31 3.79 0.77
N ARG A 69 1.50 4.23 0.34
CA ARG A 69 1.67 5.64 -0.03
C ARG A 69 0.89 5.95 -1.30
N TYR A 70 0.49 7.21 -1.49
CA TYR A 70 -0.25 7.63 -2.68
C TYR A 70 0.48 7.27 -3.98
N GLU A 71 1.79 7.57 -4.08
CA GLU A 71 2.58 7.31 -5.28
C GLU A 71 2.69 5.81 -5.57
N GLU A 72 2.80 4.99 -4.53
CA GLU A 72 2.87 3.53 -4.63
C GLU A 72 1.53 2.94 -5.09
N ALA A 73 0.42 3.46 -4.57
CA ALA A 73 -0.92 3.07 -4.98
C ALA A 73 -1.16 3.40 -6.46
N ILE A 74 -0.76 4.59 -6.93
CA ILE A 74 -0.85 4.95 -8.35
C ILE A 74 0.02 4.02 -9.20
N ALA A 75 1.29 3.80 -8.83
CA ALA A 75 2.18 2.89 -9.54
C ALA A 75 1.63 1.45 -9.59
N TYR A 76 1.00 0.99 -8.50
CA TYR A 76 0.35 -0.31 -8.44
C TYR A 76 -0.87 -0.37 -9.36
N ILE A 77 -1.79 0.61 -9.30
CA ILE A 77 -2.98 0.70 -10.17
C ILE A 77 -2.59 0.72 -11.65
N GLU A 78 -1.54 1.46 -12.01
CA GLU A 78 -1.02 1.57 -13.37
C GLU A 78 -0.26 0.34 -13.85
N GLY A 79 0.01 -0.63 -12.96
CA GLY A 79 0.74 -1.84 -13.32
C GLY A 79 2.25 -1.70 -13.33
N LYS A 80 2.79 -0.55 -12.91
CA LYS A 80 4.24 -0.26 -12.88
C LYS A 80 4.97 -0.99 -11.76
N THR A 81 4.27 -1.31 -10.67
CA THR A 81 4.78 -2.09 -9.55
C THR A 81 3.89 -3.31 -9.28
N GLN A 82 4.48 -4.34 -8.65
CA GLN A 82 3.69 -5.39 -7.99
C GLN A 82 3.15 -4.87 -6.66
N GLU A 83 2.16 -5.55 -6.09
CA GLU A 83 1.53 -5.19 -4.82
C GLU A 83 2.60 -4.91 -3.75
N PRO A 84 2.66 -3.68 -3.19
CA PRO A 84 3.57 -3.38 -2.11
C PRO A 84 3.30 -4.30 -0.91
N LEU A 85 4.36 -4.67 -0.20
CA LEU A 85 4.25 -5.49 1.00
C LEU A 85 3.53 -4.65 2.08
N SER A 86 2.24 -4.90 2.33
CA SER A 86 1.51 -4.16 3.36
C SER A 86 2.19 -4.35 4.72
N ILE A 87 2.10 -3.36 5.60
CA ILE A 87 2.69 -3.45 6.96
C ILE A 87 2.17 -4.71 7.66
N ASP A 88 0.87 -5.01 7.55
CA ASP A 88 0.29 -6.23 8.15
C ASP A 88 0.84 -7.53 7.55
N ARG A 89 1.20 -7.51 6.27
CA ARG A 89 1.84 -8.66 5.61
C ARG A 89 3.31 -8.77 6.02
N ALA A 90 4.00 -7.65 6.18
CA ALA A 90 5.36 -7.61 6.70
C ALA A 90 5.40 -8.15 8.14
N MET A 91 4.47 -7.70 8.98
CA MET A 91 4.31 -8.16 10.36
C MET A 91 3.97 -9.65 10.42
N ARG A 92 3.00 -10.14 9.63
CA ARG A 92 2.74 -11.58 9.54
C ARG A 92 3.94 -12.39 9.07
N MET A 93 4.66 -11.90 8.07
CA MET A 93 5.89 -12.56 7.62
C MET A 93 6.96 -12.57 8.70
N ILE A 94 7.04 -11.56 9.58
CA ILE A 94 7.93 -11.55 10.74
C ILE A 94 7.45 -12.55 11.79
N ASP A 95 6.14 -12.61 12.08
CA ASP A 95 5.55 -13.52 13.07
C ASP A 95 5.65 -14.99 12.63
N GLU A 96 5.59 -15.26 11.33
CA GLU A 96 5.74 -16.59 10.73
C GLU A 96 7.21 -17.05 10.63
N VAL A 97 8.18 -16.15 10.82
CA VAL A 97 9.60 -16.53 10.88
C VAL A 97 9.84 -17.22 12.23
N PRO A 98 10.26 -18.50 12.23
CA PRO A 98 10.59 -19.16 13.49
C PRO A 98 11.70 -18.39 14.19
N ILE A 99 11.57 -18.20 15.50
CA ILE A 99 12.48 -17.36 16.32
C ILE A 99 13.95 -17.72 16.09
N SER A 100 14.25 -18.99 15.81
CA SER A 100 15.60 -19.48 15.48
C SER A 100 16.23 -18.85 14.23
N TYR A 101 15.42 -18.35 13.29
CA TYR A 101 15.87 -17.70 12.06
C TYR A 101 15.99 -16.18 12.17
N LEU A 102 15.39 -15.56 13.21
CA LEU A 102 15.46 -14.11 13.40
C LEU A 102 16.91 -13.57 13.45
N PRO A 103 17.86 -14.18 14.17
CA PRO A 103 19.25 -13.70 14.19
C PRO A 103 19.90 -13.66 12.79
N VAL A 104 19.63 -14.67 11.96
CA VAL A 104 20.16 -14.78 10.59
C VAL A 104 19.55 -13.70 9.70
N LEU A 105 18.25 -13.45 9.86
CA LEU A 105 17.50 -12.45 9.10
C LEU A 105 17.98 -11.04 9.46
N THR A 106 18.11 -10.73 10.75
CA THR A 106 18.67 -9.46 11.24
C THR A 106 20.10 -9.25 10.75
N GLN A 107 20.96 -10.28 10.77
CA GLN A 107 22.33 -10.18 10.26
C GLN A 107 22.38 -9.90 8.76
N ARG A 108 21.51 -10.54 7.96
CA ARG A 108 21.42 -10.29 6.52
C ARG A 108 20.92 -8.88 6.20
N ILE A 109 19.89 -8.41 6.90
CA ILE A 109 19.38 -7.03 6.75
C ILE A 109 20.47 -6.03 7.10
N GLY A 110 21.16 -6.21 8.25
CA GLY A 110 22.26 -5.35 8.66
C GLY A 110 23.40 -5.28 7.65
N LYS A 111 23.81 -6.43 7.08
CA LYS A 111 24.83 -6.46 6.01
C LYS A 111 24.40 -5.67 4.78
N ARG A 112 23.15 -5.85 4.34
CA ARG A 112 22.62 -5.18 3.15
C ARG A 112 22.52 -3.66 3.35
N TRP A 113 22.17 -3.23 4.55
CA TRP A 113 22.13 -1.81 4.90
C TRP A 113 23.53 -1.18 5.02
N ALA A 114 24.49 -1.88 5.63
CA ALA A 114 25.89 -1.44 5.62
C ALA A 114 26.46 -1.31 4.19
N GLN A 115 26.06 -2.22 3.28
CA GLN A 115 26.43 -2.14 1.87
C GLN A 115 25.81 -0.94 1.16
N SER A 116 24.55 -0.59 1.43
CA SER A 116 23.92 0.59 0.82
C SER A 116 24.57 1.90 1.29
N ILE A 117 24.89 2.01 2.58
CA ILE A 117 25.62 3.18 3.13
C ILE A 117 27.01 3.33 2.49
N ASN A 118 27.70 2.21 2.27
CA ASN A 118 29.01 2.21 1.60
C ASN A 118 28.94 2.45 0.09
N SER A 119 27.76 2.24 -0.53
CA SER A 119 27.52 2.53 -1.95
C SER A 119 27.19 4.01 -2.20
N ASP A 120 26.73 4.74 -1.17
CA ASP A 120 26.43 6.17 -1.22
C ASP A 120 27.61 7.07 -0.81
N SER A 121 28.79 6.48 -0.52
CA SER A 121 30.02 7.28 -0.38
C SER A 121 30.47 7.76 -1.76
N PRO A 122 30.51 9.07 -2.04
CA PRO A 122 31.05 9.56 -3.30
C PRO A 122 32.52 9.13 -3.36
N ALA A 123 32.87 8.43 -4.44
CA ALA A 123 34.24 8.04 -4.74
C ALA A 123 35.15 9.25 -4.50
N SER A 124 35.99 9.17 -3.47
CA SER A 124 37.04 10.15 -3.25
C SER A 124 37.93 10.10 -4.49
N THR A 125 37.88 11.17 -5.29
CA THR A 125 38.79 11.39 -6.40
C THR A 125 40.22 11.33 -5.87
N PRO A 126 41.11 10.50 -6.44
CA PRO A 126 42.51 10.57 -6.08
C PRO A 126 43.08 11.87 -6.66
N SER A 127 43.53 12.77 -5.78
CA SER A 127 44.35 13.91 -6.18
C SER A 127 45.71 13.39 -6.65
N ALA A 128 46.00 13.62 -7.93
CA ALA A 128 47.33 13.61 -8.51
C ALA A 128 47.47 14.86 -9.39
#